data_AF-A0AAU6E4P6-F1
#
_entry.id   AF-A0AAU6E4P6-F1
#
_cell.length_a   1.000
_cell.length_b   1.000
_cell.length_c   1.000
_cell.angle_alpha   90.00
_cell.angle_beta   90.00
_cell.angle_gamma   90.00
#
_symmetry.space_group_name_H-M   'P 1'
#
loop_
_entity.id
_entity.type
_entity.pdbx_description
1 polymer ?
#
loop_
_entity_poly.entity_id
_entity_poly.type
_entity_poly.pdbx_seq_one_letter_code
_entity_poly.pdbx_strand_id
1 'polypeptide(L)'
;MRDARAEDARTEARRLIRDLLGEERPDAALLLSEARAALGADRVARSVELIRGAPLTRRSTELAALAGLLVGTRELGEEWWRWERGDKLPAPEEVLRTSTAIEPWTDLTVLEMLAAWIADDAADETWGRPSAVTDLNSWQAEDRVELPEDAHPGQRIVVSFDAGGRLDAVVLHRPDNELGSNLDFDSLRYSRPAEAQWSWGVAAGLGPHRLDEHPDPYAQPVDAEAAATLHAWALRHGASAEQAGEVWRDKGDVVASIERIDWMWRSGEWFAWWRGVSALVDGEPEQLAARLEEIVSVP
;
A
#
# COMPACT_ATOMS: atom_id res chain seq x y z
N MET A 1 -11.27 -17.03 -14.88
CA MET A 1 -11.04 -17.41 -13.47
C MET A 1 -10.16 -16.39 -12.73
N ARG A 2 -9.25 -15.66 -13.41
CA ARG A 2 -8.37 -14.66 -12.77
C ARG A 2 -9.00 -13.27 -12.66
N ASP A 3 -9.64 -12.77 -13.72
CA ASP A 3 -10.40 -11.50 -13.68
C ASP A 3 -11.48 -11.50 -12.59
N ALA A 4 -12.13 -12.65 -12.40
CA ALA A 4 -13.08 -12.87 -11.31
C ALA A 4 -12.47 -12.62 -9.92
N ARG A 5 -11.20 -13.01 -9.68
CA ARG A 5 -10.54 -12.82 -8.37
C ARG A 5 -10.15 -11.37 -8.10
N ALA A 6 -9.75 -10.62 -9.14
CA ALA A 6 -9.45 -9.19 -9.01
C ALA A 6 -10.74 -8.36 -8.79
N GLU A 7 -11.83 -8.75 -9.47
CA GLU A 7 -13.16 -8.17 -9.26
C GLU A 7 -13.70 -8.50 -7.86
N ASP A 8 -13.48 -9.73 -7.37
CA ASP A 8 -13.80 -10.13 -6.00
C ASP A 8 -13.01 -9.31 -4.97
N ALA A 9 -11.70 -9.11 -5.17
CA ALA A 9 -10.86 -8.30 -4.28
C ALA A 9 -11.28 -6.83 -4.24
N ARG A 10 -11.62 -6.22 -5.39
CA ARG A 10 -12.16 -4.84 -5.43
C ARG A 10 -13.53 -4.74 -4.78
N THR A 11 -14.37 -5.75 -4.93
CA THR A 11 -15.69 -5.81 -4.29
C THR A 11 -15.54 -5.89 -2.77
N GLU A 12 -14.64 -6.74 -2.30
CA GLU A 12 -14.34 -6.89 -0.88
C GLU A 12 -13.70 -5.63 -0.29
N ALA A 13 -12.74 -5.01 -1.00
CA ALA A 13 -12.15 -3.75 -0.60
C ALA A 13 -13.19 -2.62 -0.46
N ARG A 14 -14.17 -2.53 -1.38
CA ARG A 14 -15.28 -1.57 -1.26
C ARG A 14 -16.19 -1.86 -0.08
N ARG A 15 -16.43 -3.14 0.23
CA ARG A 15 -17.18 -3.56 1.41
C ARG A 15 -16.45 -3.12 2.68
N LEU A 16 -15.16 -3.43 2.79
CA LEU A 16 -14.34 -3.06 3.94
C LEU A 16 -14.24 -1.53 4.10
N ILE A 17 -14.04 -0.77 3.02
CA ILE A 17 -14.03 0.70 3.11
C ILE A 17 -15.38 1.26 3.57
N ARG A 18 -16.49 0.68 3.12
CA ARG A 18 -17.81 1.08 3.61
C ARG A 18 -17.95 0.81 5.11
N ASP A 19 -17.49 -0.35 5.56
CA ASP A 19 -17.60 -0.73 6.96
C ASP A 19 -16.65 0.09 7.87
N LEU A 20 -15.49 0.48 7.36
CA LEU A 20 -14.45 1.20 8.12
C LEU A 20 -14.60 2.72 8.07
N LEU A 21 -14.98 3.27 6.91
CA LEU A 21 -15.05 4.71 6.65
C LEU A 21 -16.47 5.23 6.40
N GLY A 22 -17.46 4.34 6.23
CA GLY A 22 -18.83 4.73 5.88
C GLY A 22 -19.04 4.95 4.37
N GLU A 23 -18.04 4.70 3.54
CA GLU A 23 -18.01 5.13 2.14
C GLU A 23 -18.13 3.99 1.13
N GLU A 24 -19.03 4.13 0.16
CA GLU A 24 -19.20 3.15 -0.92
C GLU A 24 -18.19 3.35 -2.07
N ARG A 25 -17.71 4.59 -2.26
CA ARG A 25 -16.73 4.95 -3.28
C ARG A 25 -15.64 5.81 -2.63
N PRO A 26 -14.41 5.29 -2.49
CA PRO A 26 -13.31 6.08 -1.95
C PRO A 26 -13.10 7.35 -2.77
N ASP A 27 -13.05 8.48 -2.09
CA ASP A 27 -12.79 9.80 -2.67
C ASP A 27 -11.77 10.53 -1.81
N ALA A 28 -10.80 11.19 -2.46
CA ALA A 28 -9.72 11.88 -1.76
C ALA A 28 -10.22 13.07 -0.93
N ALA A 29 -11.17 13.86 -1.43
CA ALA A 29 -11.68 15.02 -0.70
C ALA A 29 -12.46 14.60 0.54
N LEU A 30 -13.24 13.53 0.43
CA LEU A 30 -13.98 12.95 1.54
C LEU A 30 -13.04 12.36 2.60
N LEU A 31 -12.03 11.59 2.18
CA LEU A 31 -10.99 11.08 3.08
C LEU A 31 -10.31 12.23 3.84
N LEU A 32 -9.96 13.31 3.17
CA LEU A 32 -9.33 14.47 3.80
C LEU A 32 -10.26 15.20 4.79
N SER A 33 -11.57 15.25 4.49
CA SER A 33 -12.56 15.81 5.40
C SER A 33 -12.68 14.97 6.67
N GLU A 34 -12.83 13.65 6.53
CA GLU A 34 -12.92 12.70 7.64
C GLU A 34 -11.63 12.66 8.48
N ALA A 35 -10.47 12.66 7.81
CA ALA A 35 -9.17 12.76 8.46
C ALA A 35 -9.06 14.05 9.27
N ARG A 36 -9.56 15.19 8.76
CA ARG A 36 -9.47 16.47 9.48
C ARG A 36 -10.25 16.43 10.79
N ALA A 37 -11.39 15.73 10.80
CA ALA A 37 -12.22 15.56 11.99
C ALA A 37 -11.56 14.66 13.05
N ALA A 38 -10.81 13.63 12.65
CA ALA A 38 -10.22 12.65 13.57
C ALA A 38 -8.76 12.94 13.96
N LEU A 39 -7.92 13.41 13.03
CA LEU A 39 -6.49 13.65 13.25
C LEU A 39 -6.21 15.10 13.69
N GLY A 40 -7.16 16.01 13.44
CA GLY A 40 -6.98 17.44 13.61
C GLY A 40 -6.40 18.14 12.36
N ALA A 41 -6.65 19.45 12.26
CA ALA A 41 -6.35 20.23 11.07
C ALA A 41 -4.86 20.28 10.71
N ASP A 42 -3.98 20.43 11.71
CA ASP A 42 -2.54 20.58 11.48
C ASP A 42 -1.90 19.31 10.93
N ARG A 43 -2.28 18.14 11.47
CA ARG A 43 -1.78 16.84 11.00
C ARG A 43 -2.23 16.59 9.56
N VAL A 44 -3.50 16.85 9.26
CA VAL A 44 -4.00 16.69 7.88
C VAL A 44 -3.38 17.68 6.92
N ALA A 45 -3.16 18.94 7.32
CA ALA A 45 -2.45 19.90 6.50
C ALA A 45 -1.05 19.39 6.14
N ARG A 46 -0.32 18.86 7.13
CA ARG A 46 1.01 18.28 6.89
C ARG A 46 0.97 17.02 6.02
N SER A 47 0.02 16.12 6.24
CA SER A 47 -0.18 14.95 5.38
C SER A 47 -0.48 15.36 3.93
N VAL A 48 -1.32 16.38 3.71
CA VAL A 48 -1.62 16.89 2.37
C VAL A 48 -0.37 17.46 1.70
N GLU A 49 0.49 18.17 2.42
CA GLU A 49 1.77 18.63 1.87
C GLU A 49 2.65 17.46 1.40
N LEU A 50 2.71 16.38 2.19
CA LEU A 50 3.45 15.16 1.82
C LEU A 50 2.85 14.46 0.59
N ILE A 51 1.52 14.29 0.57
CA ILE A 51 0.79 13.69 -0.56
C ILE A 51 1.01 14.50 -1.85
N ARG A 52 1.04 15.84 -1.75
CA ARG A 52 1.30 16.74 -2.88
C ARG A 52 2.75 16.66 -3.36
N GLY A 53 3.69 16.44 -2.44
CA GLY A 53 5.11 16.29 -2.73
C GLY A 53 5.52 14.93 -3.29
N ALA A 54 4.68 13.90 -3.13
CA ALA A 54 4.93 12.57 -3.68
C ALA A 54 4.76 12.55 -5.21
N PRO A 55 5.46 11.63 -5.91
CA PRO A 55 5.19 11.35 -7.32
C PRO A 55 3.69 11.09 -7.56
N LEU A 56 3.15 11.50 -8.71
CA LEU A 56 1.70 11.40 -8.97
C LEU A 56 1.24 9.95 -9.04
N THR A 57 2.12 9.04 -9.50
CA THR A 57 1.87 7.59 -9.51
C THR A 57 1.85 6.97 -8.11
N ARG A 58 2.42 7.67 -7.12
CA ARG A 58 2.50 7.27 -5.71
C ARG A 58 1.38 7.86 -4.85
N ARG A 59 0.64 8.83 -5.39
CA ARG A 59 -0.39 9.58 -4.64
C ARG A 59 -1.50 8.70 -4.06
N SER A 60 -1.90 7.64 -4.75
CA SER A 60 -2.88 6.67 -4.23
C SER A 60 -2.36 5.98 -2.96
N THR A 61 -1.07 5.64 -2.92
CA THR A 61 -0.46 4.99 -1.77
C THR A 61 -0.37 5.93 -0.57
N GLU A 62 -0.05 7.22 -0.79
CA GLU A 62 -0.04 8.22 0.28
C GLU A 62 -1.44 8.44 0.88
N LEU A 63 -2.48 8.47 0.03
CA LEU A 63 -3.86 8.57 0.49
C LEU A 63 -4.33 7.29 1.20
N ALA A 64 -3.92 6.11 0.71
CA ALA A 64 -4.16 4.85 1.40
C ALA A 64 -3.52 4.85 2.81
N ALA A 65 -2.28 5.32 2.94
CA ALA A 65 -1.62 5.45 4.24
C ALA A 65 -2.39 6.40 5.17
N LEU A 66 -2.92 7.52 4.65
CA LEU A 66 -3.79 8.42 5.42
C LEU A 66 -5.09 7.73 5.87
N ALA A 67 -5.68 6.85 5.05
CA ALA A 67 -6.85 6.06 5.46
C ALA A 67 -6.53 5.10 6.61
N GLY A 68 -5.35 4.46 6.59
CA GLY A 68 -4.84 3.68 7.71
C GLY A 68 -4.68 4.53 8.98
N LEU A 69 -4.07 5.72 8.87
CA LEU A 69 -3.91 6.65 10.00
C LEU A 69 -5.25 7.15 10.57
N LEU A 70 -6.25 7.39 9.71
CA LEU A 70 -7.60 7.75 10.13
C LEU A 70 -8.23 6.66 10.99
N VAL A 71 -8.23 5.42 10.50
CA VAL A 71 -8.83 4.29 11.23
C VAL A 71 -8.05 3.99 12.50
N GLY A 72 -6.72 3.97 12.44
CA GLY A 72 -5.88 3.74 13.61
C GLY A 72 -6.02 4.82 14.68
N THR A 73 -6.16 6.10 14.30
CA THR A 73 -6.38 7.17 15.29
C THR A 73 -7.76 7.02 15.96
N ARG A 74 -8.78 6.55 15.23
CA ARG A 74 -10.10 6.25 15.81
C ARG A 74 -10.07 5.07 16.78
N GLU A 75 -9.15 4.14 16.58
CA GLU A 75 -9.03 2.90 17.36
C GLU A 75 -8.16 3.07 18.61
N LEU A 76 -6.97 3.66 18.45
CA LEU A 76 -5.97 3.83 19.51
C LEU A 76 -6.08 5.18 20.24
N GLY A 77 -6.93 6.09 19.75
CA GLY A 77 -7.09 7.43 20.30
C GLY A 77 -6.05 8.45 19.81
N GLU A 78 -6.34 9.74 20.03
CA GLU A 78 -5.46 10.84 19.60
C GLU A 78 -4.12 10.87 20.35
N GLU A 79 -4.06 10.28 21.54
CA GLU A 79 -2.86 10.15 22.36
C GLU A 79 -1.76 9.35 21.68
N TRP A 80 -2.12 8.45 20.76
CA TRP A 80 -1.19 7.64 19.98
C TRP A 80 -0.10 8.49 19.32
N TRP A 81 -0.49 9.68 18.83
CA TRP A 81 0.41 10.63 18.17
C TRP A 81 1.55 11.13 19.07
N ARG A 82 1.39 11.00 20.39
CA ARG A 82 2.35 11.42 21.43
C ARG A 82 3.04 10.24 22.11
N TRP A 83 2.75 9.00 21.73
CA TRP A 83 3.37 7.83 22.34
C TRP A 83 4.87 7.81 22.05
N GLU A 84 5.65 7.63 23.11
CA GLU A 84 7.09 7.40 23.02
C GLU A 84 7.34 5.96 22.59
N ARG A 85 8.10 5.77 21.49
CA ARG A 85 8.35 4.45 20.90
C ARG A 85 9.72 3.90 21.34
N GLY A 86 9.89 3.80 22.66
CA GLY A 86 11.17 3.47 23.29
C GLY A 86 12.23 4.56 23.11
N ASP A 87 13.46 4.27 23.54
CA ASP A 87 14.50 5.31 23.70
C ASP A 87 15.07 5.88 22.39
N LYS A 88 14.74 5.29 21.23
CA LYS A 88 15.38 5.61 19.94
C LYS A 88 14.46 6.20 18.89
N LEU A 89 13.15 6.01 19.02
CA LEU A 89 12.18 6.46 18.02
C LEU A 89 11.39 7.66 18.56
N PRO A 90 11.33 8.77 17.81
CA PRO A 90 10.50 9.92 18.18
C PRO A 90 9.01 9.57 18.14
N ALA A 91 8.20 10.40 18.78
CA ALA A 91 6.76 10.26 18.72
C ALA A 91 6.22 10.42 17.28
N PRO A 92 5.10 9.77 16.92
CA PRO A 92 4.54 9.86 15.56
C PRO A 92 4.28 11.30 15.08
N GLU A 93 3.88 12.20 15.97
CA GLU A 93 3.68 13.61 15.65
C GLU A 93 4.97 14.33 15.23
N GLU A 94 6.09 13.98 15.88
CA GLU A 94 7.40 14.54 15.51
C GLU A 94 7.84 14.04 14.14
N VAL A 95 7.66 12.75 13.85
CA VAL A 95 7.95 12.15 12.54
C VAL A 95 7.16 12.85 11.43
N LEU A 96 5.85 13.05 11.61
CA LEU A 96 5.01 13.73 10.62
C LEU A 96 5.51 15.15 10.35
N ARG A 97 5.87 15.87 11.41
CA ARG A 97 6.33 17.26 11.34
C ARG A 97 7.70 17.41 10.68
N THR A 98 8.67 16.58 11.06
CA THR A 98 10.04 16.64 10.50
C THR A 98 10.13 15.98 9.13
N SER A 99 9.17 15.11 8.83
CA SER A 99 9.12 14.30 7.60
C SER A 99 10.40 13.50 7.37
N THR A 100 11.00 13.05 8.48
CA THR A 100 12.18 12.21 8.46
C THR A 100 11.73 10.76 8.48
N ALA A 101 12.00 10.03 7.40
CA ALA A 101 11.91 8.57 7.42
C ALA A 101 12.99 8.02 8.37
N ILE A 102 12.66 7.01 9.16
CA ILE A 102 13.53 6.48 10.21
C ILE A 102 13.89 5.03 9.88
N GLU A 103 15.17 4.68 10.04
CA GLU A 103 15.63 3.30 9.92
C GLU A 103 14.88 2.37 10.89
N PRO A 104 14.56 1.12 10.48
CA PRO A 104 14.99 0.43 9.26
C PRO A 104 14.11 0.66 8.02
N TRP A 105 13.08 1.51 8.09
CA TRP A 105 12.04 1.65 7.07
C TRP A 105 12.39 2.68 5.98
N THR A 106 13.63 2.68 5.48
CA THR A 106 14.12 3.72 4.56
C THR A 106 13.42 3.75 3.21
N ASP A 107 12.76 2.65 2.84
CA ASP A 107 12.08 2.50 1.55
C ASP A 107 10.62 2.98 1.59
N LEU A 108 10.09 3.29 2.77
CA LEU A 108 8.75 3.82 2.96
C LEU A 108 8.75 5.34 2.99
N THR A 109 7.68 5.94 2.44
CA THR A 109 7.38 7.34 2.73
C THR A 109 7.02 7.53 4.20
N VAL A 110 7.06 8.78 4.65
CA VAL A 110 6.69 9.14 6.03
C VAL A 110 5.28 8.67 6.38
N LEU A 111 4.31 8.83 5.47
CA LEU A 111 2.93 8.43 5.73
C LEU A 111 2.79 6.90 5.78
N GLU A 112 3.43 6.17 4.87
CA GLU A 112 3.44 4.70 4.90
C GLU A 112 4.07 4.15 6.18
N MET A 113 5.20 4.72 6.60
CA MET A 113 5.87 4.32 7.84
C MET A 113 4.95 4.55 9.06
N LEU A 114 4.30 5.72 9.14
CA LEU A 114 3.35 6.01 10.22
C LEU A 114 2.12 5.09 10.16
N ALA A 115 1.61 4.79 8.97
CA ALA A 115 0.50 3.86 8.79
C ALA A 115 0.88 2.43 9.20
N ALA A 116 2.12 2.01 8.92
CA ALA A 116 2.64 0.73 9.39
C ALA A 116 2.74 0.68 10.92
N TRP A 117 3.25 1.75 11.54
CA TRP A 117 3.37 1.83 13.01
C TRP A 117 2.02 1.77 13.70
N ILE A 118 1.02 2.52 13.23
CA ILE A 118 -0.31 2.53 13.85
C ILE A 118 -1.02 1.18 13.65
N ALA A 119 -0.79 0.53 12.51
CA ALA A 119 -1.34 -0.78 12.22
C ALA A 119 -0.75 -1.87 13.14
N ASP A 120 0.56 -1.84 13.39
CA ASP A 120 1.21 -2.75 14.32
C ASP A 120 0.79 -2.52 15.77
N ASP A 121 0.65 -1.27 16.21
CA ASP A 121 0.19 -0.99 17.57
C ASP A 121 -1.26 -1.44 17.79
N ALA A 122 -2.14 -1.25 16.79
CA ALA A 122 -3.52 -1.74 16.84
C ALA A 122 -3.57 -3.28 16.86
N ALA A 123 -2.71 -3.93 16.08
CA ALA A 123 -2.57 -5.38 16.13
C ALA A 123 -2.06 -5.87 17.50
N ASP A 124 -1.10 -5.16 18.08
CA ASP A 124 -0.53 -5.48 19.39
C ASP A 124 -1.54 -5.28 20.53
N GLU A 125 -2.38 -4.25 20.47
CA GLU A 125 -3.46 -4.04 21.45
C GLU A 125 -4.53 -5.15 21.35
N THR A 126 -4.85 -5.59 20.14
CA THR A 126 -5.92 -6.56 19.90
C THR A 126 -5.47 -8.01 20.15
N TRP A 127 -4.25 -8.36 19.72
CA TRP A 127 -3.78 -9.75 19.67
C TRP A 127 -2.50 -10.00 20.46
N GLY A 128 -1.94 -8.97 21.09
CA GLY A 128 -0.65 -9.04 21.76
C GLY A 128 0.52 -8.90 20.79
N ARG A 129 1.69 -8.61 21.37
CA ARG A 129 2.94 -8.45 20.63
C ARG A 129 3.36 -9.77 19.98
N PRO A 130 3.78 -9.76 18.71
CA PRO A 130 4.23 -10.96 18.04
C PRO A 130 5.53 -11.48 18.68
N SER A 131 5.65 -12.80 18.84
CA SER A 131 6.88 -13.43 19.34
C SER A 131 7.97 -13.53 18.26
N ALA A 132 7.59 -13.42 16.98
CA ALA A 132 8.49 -13.49 15.83
C ALA A 132 7.90 -12.81 14.59
N VAL A 133 8.75 -12.65 13.57
CA VAL A 133 8.38 -12.18 12.23
C VAL A 133 8.55 -13.34 11.24
N THR A 134 7.62 -13.52 10.31
CA THR A 134 7.71 -14.54 9.26
C THR A 134 7.39 -13.97 7.88
N ASP A 135 8.11 -14.41 6.87
CA ASP A 135 7.85 -14.05 5.47
C ASP A 135 6.92 -15.09 4.82
N LEU A 136 5.75 -14.66 4.36
CA LEU A 136 4.74 -15.50 3.70
C LEU A 136 5.02 -15.73 2.20
N ASN A 137 6.06 -15.11 1.63
CA ASN A 137 6.50 -15.43 0.26
C ASN A 137 7.22 -16.78 0.16
N SER A 138 7.58 -17.38 1.30
CA SER A 138 8.09 -18.74 1.35
C SER A 138 6.96 -19.77 1.37
N TRP A 139 7.09 -20.82 0.57
CA TRP A 139 6.19 -21.98 0.57
C TRP A 139 6.39 -22.92 1.78
N GLN A 140 7.43 -22.68 2.59
CA GLN A 140 7.72 -23.46 3.79
C GLN A 140 6.93 -22.94 4.99
N ALA A 141 5.96 -23.72 5.45
CA ALA A 141 5.12 -23.40 6.62
C ALA A 141 5.68 -23.93 7.96
N GLU A 142 6.68 -24.80 7.91
CA GLU A 142 7.21 -25.52 9.06
C GLU A 142 8.44 -24.81 9.66
N ASP A 143 8.49 -24.72 10.99
CA ASP A 143 9.63 -24.29 11.80
C ASP A 143 10.19 -22.91 11.41
N ARG A 144 9.27 -22.00 11.09
CA ARG A 144 9.56 -20.62 10.67
C ARG A 144 9.86 -19.69 11.84
N VAL A 145 9.56 -20.12 13.06
CA VAL A 145 9.72 -19.32 14.27
C VAL A 145 10.42 -20.13 15.34
N GLU A 146 11.31 -19.46 16.06
CA GLU A 146 11.94 -20.03 17.24
C GLU A 146 10.88 -20.22 18.33
N LEU A 147 10.83 -21.42 18.89
CA LEU A 147 9.88 -21.75 19.94
C LEU A 147 10.36 -21.15 21.27
N PRO A 148 9.46 -20.53 22.06
CA PRO A 148 9.74 -20.18 23.45
C PRO A 148 10.22 -21.40 24.25
N GLU A 149 11.04 -21.18 25.27
CA GLU A 149 11.58 -22.27 26.11
C GLU A 149 10.49 -23.09 26.82
N ASP A 150 9.33 -22.47 27.09
CA ASP A 150 8.15 -23.08 27.70
C ASP A 150 7.11 -23.58 26.68
N ALA A 151 7.51 -23.71 25.41
CA ALA A 151 6.64 -24.17 24.34
C ALA A 151 6.09 -25.57 24.62
N HIS A 152 4.78 -25.73 24.41
CA HIS A 152 4.11 -27.02 24.55
C HIS A 152 3.18 -27.32 23.36
N PRO A 153 2.97 -28.60 23.01
CA PRO A 153 2.10 -28.97 21.89
C PRO A 153 0.70 -28.36 22.00
N GLY A 154 0.20 -27.84 20.88
CA GLY A 154 -1.08 -27.14 20.78
C GLY A 154 -1.03 -25.66 21.13
N GLN A 155 0.09 -25.15 21.69
CA GLN A 155 0.27 -23.72 21.94
C GLN A 155 0.22 -22.94 20.63
N ARG A 156 -0.46 -21.79 20.66
CA ARG A 156 -0.50 -20.83 19.55
C ARG A 156 0.43 -19.67 19.86
N ILE A 157 1.39 -19.44 18.97
CA ILE A 157 2.35 -18.35 19.05
C ILE A 157 1.94 -17.31 18.02
N VAL A 158 1.65 -16.09 18.46
CA VAL A 158 1.31 -15.00 17.54
C VAL A 158 2.59 -14.53 16.85
N VAL A 159 2.57 -14.47 15.53
CA VAL A 159 3.67 -14.01 14.70
C VAL A 159 3.19 -12.90 13.79
N SER A 160 4.09 -11.98 13.45
CA SER A 160 3.84 -10.93 12.47
C SER A 160 4.35 -11.35 11.09
N PHE A 161 3.72 -10.84 10.04
CA PHE A 161 4.15 -11.13 8.67
C PHE A 161 4.19 -9.91 7.75
N ASP A 162 3.48 -8.85 8.13
CA ASP A 162 3.47 -7.54 7.50
C ASP A 162 2.98 -6.53 8.56
N ALA A 163 3.02 -5.24 8.25
CA ALA A 163 2.51 -4.20 9.12
C ALA A 163 1.03 -4.43 9.48
N GLY A 164 0.74 -4.57 10.78
CA GLY A 164 -0.59 -4.90 11.29
C GLY A 164 -1.10 -6.31 10.96
N GLY A 165 -0.33 -7.11 10.21
CA GLY A 165 -0.64 -8.50 9.90
C GLY A 165 -0.19 -9.44 11.01
N ARG A 166 -1.08 -10.35 11.43
CA ARG A 166 -0.76 -11.44 12.37
C ARG A 166 -1.24 -12.78 11.86
N LEU A 167 -0.52 -13.84 12.21
CA LEU A 167 -1.01 -15.22 12.13
C LEU A 167 -0.51 -15.99 13.34
N ASP A 168 -1.08 -17.16 13.57
CA ASP A 168 -0.62 -18.05 14.63
C ASP A 168 0.29 -19.13 14.05
N ALA A 169 1.38 -19.43 14.77
CA ALA A 169 2.15 -20.64 14.59
C ALA A 169 1.74 -21.63 15.68
N VAL A 170 1.26 -22.80 15.29
CA VAL A 170 0.82 -23.85 16.22
C VAL A 170 2.01 -24.74 16.53
N VAL A 171 2.30 -24.97 17.80
CA VAL A 171 3.36 -25.89 18.26
C VAL A 171 2.87 -27.33 18.15
N LEU A 172 3.68 -28.23 17.59
CA LEU A 172 3.37 -29.65 17.45
C LEU A 172 4.61 -30.52 17.69
N HIS A 173 4.36 -31.82 17.91
CA HIS A 173 5.42 -32.82 17.89
C HIS A 173 5.75 -33.22 16.45
N ARG A 174 7.04 -33.24 16.13
CA ARG A 174 7.60 -33.81 14.92
C ARG A 174 7.70 -35.35 15.04
N PRO A 175 7.90 -36.10 13.94
CA PRO A 175 8.01 -37.56 13.98
C PRO A 175 9.15 -38.12 14.84
N ASP A 176 10.20 -37.33 15.06
CA ASP A 176 11.34 -37.62 15.94
C ASP A 176 11.10 -37.21 17.40
N ASN A 177 9.89 -36.77 17.73
CA ASN A 177 9.45 -36.32 19.05
C ASN A 177 10.06 -34.98 19.51
N GLU A 178 10.74 -34.25 18.61
CA GLU A 178 11.11 -32.85 18.83
C GLU A 178 9.90 -31.93 18.68
N LEU A 179 9.95 -30.74 19.28
CA LEU A 179 8.92 -29.71 19.10
C LEU A 179 9.23 -28.88 17.85
N GLY A 180 8.21 -28.61 17.06
CA GLY A 180 8.25 -27.70 15.94
C GLY A 180 7.00 -26.81 15.89
N SER A 181 6.94 -25.90 14.92
CA SER A 181 5.78 -25.05 14.64
C SER A 181 5.30 -25.16 13.21
N ASN A 182 3.99 -25.06 13.00
CA ASN A 182 3.40 -24.87 11.68
C ASN A 182 2.60 -23.57 11.65
N LEU A 183 2.78 -22.78 10.59
CA LEU A 183 1.95 -21.60 10.35
C LEU A 183 0.49 -22.04 10.09
N ASP A 184 -0.44 -21.45 10.84
CA ASP A 184 -1.88 -21.63 10.67
C ASP A 184 -2.44 -20.52 9.78
N PHE A 185 -2.48 -20.78 8.47
CA PHE A 185 -2.99 -19.82 7.48
C PHE A 185 -4.46 -19.46 7.66
N ASP A 186 -5.25 -20.32 8.33
CA ASP A 186 -6.66 -20.03 8.62
C ASP A 186 -6.81 -18.95 9.72
N SER A 187 -5.71 -18.64 10.42
CA SER A 187 -5.66 -17.60 11.46
C SER A 187 -5.12 -16.26 10.97
N LEU A 188 -4.86 -16.13 9.66
CA LEU A 188 -4.35 -14.90 9.06
C LEU A 188 -5.35 -13.76 9.25
N ARG A 189 -4.85 -12.65 9.78
CA ARG A 189 -5.66 -11.48 10.14
C ARG A 189 -4.85 -10.19 10.01
N TYR A 190 -5.54 -9.09 9.68
CA TYR A 190 -4.97 -7.76 9.58
C TYR A 190 -5.69 -6.82 10.53
N SER A 191 -4.94 -5.95 11.22
CA SER A 191 -5.55 -4.91 12.03
C SER A 191 -6.39 -3.99 11.15
N ARG A 192 -7.42 -3.38 11.73
CA ARG A 192 -8.34 -2.51 10.97
C ARG A 192 -7.61 -1.34 10.26
N PRO A 193 -6.54 -0.73 10.81
CA PRO A 193 -5.76 0.27 10.09
C PRO A 193 -5.07 -0.29 8.83
N ALA A 194 -4.51 -1.50 8.91
CA ALA A 194 -3.93 -2.18 7.74
C ALA A 194 -5.01 -2.52 6.71
N GLU A 195 -6.17 -3.02 7.15
CA GLU A 195 -7.33 -3.27 6.28
C GLU A 195 -7.80 -1.99 5.60
N ALA A 196 -7.84 -0.86 6.32
CA ALA A 196 -8.24 0.43 5.77
C ALA A 196 -7.26 0.93 4.70
N GLN A 197 -5.95 0.85 4.97
CA GLN A 197 -4.93 1.25 4.02
C GLN A 197 -5.02 0.41 2.74
N TRP A 198 -4.99 -0.92 2.88
CA TRP A 198 -5.06 -1.82 1.72
C TRP A 198 -6.37 -1.65 0.95
N SER A 199 -7.51 -1.64 1.64
CA SER A 199 -8.82 -1.56 1.00
C SER A 199 -9.02 -0.23 0.30
N TRP A 200 -8.50 0.88 0.85
CA TRP A 200 -8.60 2.18 0.20
C TRP A 200 -7.81 2.18 -1.11
N GLY A 201 -6.55 1.71 -1.07
CA GLY A 201 -5.71 1.63 -2.26
C GLY A 201 -6.32 0.77 -3.37
N VAL A 202 -6.91 -0.38 -3.02
CA VAL A 202 -7.55 -1.28 -3.98
C VAL A 202 -8.88 -0.72 -4.50
N ALA A 203 -9.71 -0.13 -3.64
CA ALA A 203 -11.03 0.35 -4.03
C ALA A 203 -10.98 1.70 -4.78
N ALA A 204 -10.05 2.58 -4.42
CA ALA A 204 -9.84 3.88 -5.04
C ALA A 204 -9.05 3.79 -6.35
N GLY A 205 -8.22 2.76 -6.49
CA GLY A 205 -7.31 2.58 -7.61
C GLY A 205 -6.19 3.63 -7.63
N LEU A 206 -5.42 3.66 -8.73
CA LEU A 206 -4.28 4.56 -8.89
C LEU A 206 -4.67 6.05 -9.01
N GLY A 207 -5.90 6.35 -9.42
CA GLY A 207 -6.40 7.72 -9.59
C GLY A 207 -6.91 7.98 -11.01
N PRO A 208 -6.98 9.26 -11.44
CA PRO A 208 -6.36 10.44 -10.83
C PRO A 208 -7.01 10.89 -9.51
N HIS A 209 -6.19 11.15 -8.49
CA HIS A 209 -6.60 11.62 -7.15
C HIS A 209 -6.33 13.11 -7.01
N ARG A 210 -7.27 13.94 -7.49
CA ARG A 210 -7.12 15.39 -7.47
C ARG A 210 -7.21 15.93 -6.05
N LEU A 211 -6.23 16.76 -5.70
CA LEU A 211 -6.27 17.59 -4.51
C LEU A 211 -6.58 19.03 -4.96
N ASP A 212 -7.00 19.90 -4.04
CA ASP A 212 -7.23 21.32 -4.31
C ASP A 212 -5.89 22.02 -4.62
N GLU A 213 -5.41 21.84 -5.85
CA GLU A 213 -4.10 22.26 -6.38
C GLU A 213 -4.31 23.09 -7.64
N HIS A 214 -3.60 24.21 -7.72
CA HIS A 214 -3.61 25.10 -8.89
C HIS A 214 -2.19 25.45 -9.30
N PRO A 215 -1.74 25.03 -10.50
CA PRO A 215 -2.48 24.27 -11.52
C PRO A 215 -2.76 22.79 -11.14
N ASP A 216 -3.77 22.17 -11.76
CA ASP A 216 -4.05 20.72 -11.60
C ASP A 216 -2.87 19.90 -12.17
N PRO A 217 -2.16 19.10 -11.36
CA PRO A 217 -1.02 18.33 -11.84
C PRO A 217 -1.41 17.24 -12.84
N TYR A 218 -2.65 16.72 -12.80
CA TYR A 218 -3.12 15.73 -13.75
C TYR A 218 -3.49 16.32 -15.11
N ALA A 219 -3.77 17.62 -15.18
CA ALA A 219 -4.07 18.32 -16.43
C ALA A 219 -2.80 18.77 -17.19
N GLN A 220 -1.61 18.48 -16.66
CA GLN A 220 -0.36 18.82 -17.32
C GLN A 220 -0.14 17.90 -18.53
N PRO A 221 0.28 18.46 -19.68
CA PRO A 221 0.55 17.67 -20.88
C PRO A 221 1.73 16.72 -20.66
N VAL A 222 1.68 15.57 -21.31
CA VAL A 222 2.80 14.61 -21.38
C VAL A 222 3.54 14.75 -22.71
N ASP A 223 4.75 14.20 -22.79
CA ASP A 223 5.47 14.09 -24.06
C ASP A 223 4.70 13.20 -25.03
N ALA A 224 4.30 13.78 -26.18
CA ALA A 224 3.39 13.12 -27.12
C ALA A 224 4.03 11.91 -27.82
N GLU A 225 5.35 11.94 -28.07
CA GLU A 225 6.06 10.85 -28.75
C GLU A 225 6.26 9.65 -27.81
N ALA A 226 6.68 9.93 -26.58
CA ALA A 226 6.78 8.93 -25.53
C ALA A 226 5.41 8.31 -25.22
N ALA A 227 4.37 9.14 -25.06
CA ALA A 227 3.00 8.68 -24.83
C ALA A 227 2.51 7.77 -25.97
N ALA A 228 2.70 8.18 -27.24
CA ALA A 228 2.32 7.37 -28.39
C ALA A 228 3.09 6.03 -28.44
N THR A 229 4.38 6.04 -28.11
CA THR A 229 5.23 4.84 -28.08
C THR A 229 4.76 3.85 -27.02
N LEU A 230 4.55 4.32 -25.79
CA LEU A 230 4.11 3.50 -24.65
C LEU A 230 2.67 2.98 -24.83
N HIS A 231 1.78 3.81 -25.38
CA HIS A 231 0.40 3.43 -25.71
C HIS A 231 0.37 2.34 -26.79
N ALA A 232 1.10 2.55 -27.89
CA ALA A 232 1.18 1.58 -28.98
C ALA A 232 1.83 0.27 -28.51
N TRP A 233 2.82 0.32 -27.63
CA TRP A 233 3.41 -0.87 -27.03
C TRP A 233 2.36 -1.66 -26.23
N ALA A 234 1.57 -0.99 -25.37
CA ALA A 234 0.56 -1.66 -24.55
C ALA A 234 -0.47 -2.40 -25.42
N LEU A 235 -0.94 -1.77 -26.51
CA LEU A 235 -1.86 -2.39 -27.45
C LEU A 235 -1.25 -3.63 -28.14
N ARG A 236 0.01 -3.54 -28.57
CA ARG A 236 0.71 -4.70 -29.19
C ARG A 236 0.88 -5.87 -28.22
N HIS A 237 1.03 -5.59 -26.93
CA HIS A 237 1.24 -6.61 -25.89
C HIS A 237 -0.05 -7.09 -25.21
N GLY A 238 -1.20 -6.78 -25.81
CA GLY A 238 -2.49 -7.37 -25.41
C GLY A 238 -3.30 -6.54 -24.42
N ALA A 239 -3.05 -5.24 -24.26
CA ALA A 239 -4.09 -4.34 -23.75
C ALA A 239 -5.17 -4.15 -24.81
N SER A 240 -6.44 -4.15 -24.40
CA SER A 240 -7.55 -3.80 -25.31
C SER A 240 -7.59 -2.29 -25.56
N ALA A 241 -8.25 -1.86 -26.64
CA ALA A 241 -8.51 -0.45 -26.91
C ALA A 241 -9.33 0.22 -25.78
N GLU A 242 -10.19 -0.53 -25.10
CA GLU A 242 -10.95 -0.06 -23.95
C GLU A 242 -10.05 0.20 -22.73
N GLN A 243 -9.08 -0.69 -22.49
CA GLN A 243 -8.12 -0.55 -21.40
C GLN A 243 -7.15 0.61 -21.64
N ALA A 244 -6.59 0.71 -22.85
CA ALA A 244 -5.62 1.75 -23.20
C ALA A 244 -6.27 3.13 -23.43
N GLY A 245 -7.52 3.17 -23.90
CA GLY A 245 -8.20 4.40 -24.31
C GLY A 245 -7.60 5.04 -25.56
N GLU A 246 -7.95 6.32 -25.79
CA GLU A 246 -7.26 7.14 -26.79
C GLU A 246 -5.79 7.38 -26.39
N VAL A 247 -4.98 7.85 -27.34
CA VAL A 247 -3.60 8.24 -27.04
C VAL A 247 -3.60 9.37 -26.01
N TRP A 248 -2.83 9.17 -24.95
CA TRP A 248 -2.81 10.01 -23.75
C TRP A 248 -2.27 11.41 -24.07
N ARG A 249 -2.96 12.45 -23.59
CA ARG A 249 -2.59 13.85 -23.81
C ARG A 249 -2.04 14.50 -22.55
N ASP A 250 -2.57 14.09 -21.40
CA ASP A 250 -2.18 14.60 -20.10
C ASP A 250 -1.82 13.47 -19.13
N LYS A 251 -1.25 13.85 -17.98
CA LYS A 251 -0.84 12.90 -16.94
C LYS A 251 -2.02 12.12 -16.37
N GLY A 252 -3.20 12.73 -16.32
CA GLY A 252 -4.44 12.09 -15.87
C GLY A 252 -4.87 10.93 -16.77
N ASP A 253 -4.78 11.11 -18.09
CA ASP A 253 -5.04 10.05 -19.08
C ASP A 253 -4.15 8.83 -18.85
N VAL A 254 -2.84 9.07 -18.64
CA VAL A 254 -1.87 8.00 -18.41
C VAL A 254 -2.20 7.25 -17.13
N VAL A 255 -2.43 7.94 -16.01
CA VAL A 255 -2.77 7.33 -14.71
C VAL A 255 -4.05 6.50 -14.80
N ALA A 256 -5.10 7.04 -15.43
CA ALA A 256 -6.35 6.32 -15.64
C ALA A 256 -6.17 5.08 -16.54
N SER A 257 -5.21 5.10 -17.47
CA SER A 257 -4.89 3.94 -18.29
C SER A 257 -4.10 2.87 -17.54
N ILE A 258 -3.17 3.24 -16.66
CA ILE A 258 -2.40 2.27 -15.84
C ILE A 258 -3.35 1.40 -15.02
N GLU A 259 -4.34 2.02 -14.37
CA GLU A 259 -5.35 1.32 -13.56
C GLU A 259 -6.17 0.32 -14.39
N ARG A 260 -6.61 0.72 -15.59
CA ARG A 260 -7.46 -0.13 -16.46
C ARG A 260 -6.71 -1.29 -17.10
N ILE A 261 -5.43 -1.10 -17.40
CA ILE A 261 -4.58 -2.11 -18.03
C ILE A 261 -4.25 -3.26 -17.06
N ASP A 262 -4.27 -2.97 -15.75
CA ASP A 262 -4.05 -3.94 -14.67
C ASP A 262 -2.75 -4.76 -14.85
N TRP A 263 -1.66 -4.02 -15.03
CA TRP A 263 -0.37 -4.53 -15.48
C TRP A 263 0.29 -5.52 -14.52
N MET A 264 0.00 -5.43 -13.21
CA MET A 264 0.63 -6.24 -12.17
C MET A 264 0.37 -7.74 -12.31
N TRP A 265 -0.70 -8.11 -13.01
CA TRP A 265 -1.08 -9.52 -13.24
C TRP A 265 -0.63 -10.06 -14.59
N ARG A 266 0.18 -9.29 -15.32
CA ARG A 266 0.70 -9.66 -16.64
C ARG A 266 2.15 -10.16 -16.55
N SER A 267 2.77 -10.43 -17.70
CA SER A 267 4.17 -10.85 -17.81
C SER A 267 5.14 -9.81 -17.27
N GLY A 268 6.35 -10.23 -16.89
CA GLY A 268 7.38 -9.33 -16.32
C GLY A 268 7.79 -8.15 -17.20
N GLU A 269 7.57 -8.23 -18.52
CA GLU A 269 7.78 -7.10 -19.45
C GLU A 269 6.87 -5.89 -19.16
N TRP A 270 5.69 -6.13 -18.58
CA TRP A 270 4.77 -5.07 -18.17
C TRP A 270 5.32 -4.22 -17.01
N PHE A 271 6.27 -4.76 -16.24
CA PHE A 271 6.98 -3.97 -15.25
C PHE A 271 7.89 -2.92 -15.89
N ALA A 272 8.54 -3.23 -17.02
CA ALA A 272 9.34 -2.25 -17.77
C ALA A 272 8.43 -1.15 -18.36
N TRP A 273 7.28 -1.54 -18.91
CA TRP A 273 6.25 -0.60 -19.35
C TRP A 273 5.75 0.29 -18.21
N TRP A 274 5.41 -0.29 -17.05
CA TRP A 274 4.98 0.46 -15.86
C TRP A 274 6.03 1.50 -15.47
N ARG A 275 7.32 1.14 -15.42
CA ARG A 275 8.40 2.11 -15.12
C ARG A 275 8.44 3.25 -16.13
N GLY A 276 8.20 2.97 -17.41
CA GLY A 276 8.16 3.99 -18.47
C GLY A 276 6.98 4.95 -18.33
N VAL A 277 5.77 4.44 -18.13
CA VAL A 277 4.58 5.29 -17.92
C VAL A 277 4.64 6.06 -16.60
N SER A 278 5.23 5.48 -15.56
CA SER A 278 5.45 6.19 -14.30
C SER A 278 6.45 7.33 -14.47
N ALA A 279 7.60 7.09 -15.10
CA ALA A 279 8.58 8.14 -15.39
C ALA A 279 8.00 9.27 -16.26
N LEU A 280 7.11 8.94 -17.22
CA LEU A 280 6.38 9.92 -18.02
C LEU A 280 5.48 10.82 -17.17
N VAL A 281 4.72 10.23 -16.25
CA VAL A 281 3.78 10.95 -15.37
C VAL A 281 4.51 11.76 -14.31
N ASP A 282 5.53 11.17 -13.70
CA ASP A 282 6.26 11.76 -12.57
C ASP A 282 7.30 12.79 -13.03
N GLY A 283 7.59 12.85 -14.34
CA GLY A 283 8.45 13.88 -14.93
C GLY A 283 9.94 13.57 -14.78
N GLU A 284 10.31 12.31 -14.98
CA GLU A 284 11.68 11.80 -14.83
C GLU A 284 12.31 11.52 -16.21
N PRO A 285 12.88 12.54 -16.90
CA PRO A 285 13.27 12.42 -18.31
C PRO A 285 14.38 11.39 -18.56
N GLU A 286 15.36 11.28 -17.64
CA GLU A 286 16.46 10.31 -17.76
C GLU A 286 15.96 8.86 -17.64
N GLN A 287 15.05 8.61 -16.68
CA GLN A 287 14.43 7.30 -16.52
C GLN A 287 13.54 6.98 -17.72
N LEU A 288 12.72 7.95 -18.17
CA LEU A 288 11.86 7.78 -19.32
C LEU A 288 12.66 7.40 -20.58
N ALA A 289 13.75 8.11 -20.88
CA ALA A 289 14.60 7.80 -22.02
C ALA A 289 15.16 6.38 -21.94
N ALA A 290 15.72 5.99 -20.80
CA ALA A 290 16.24 4.64 -20.59
C ALA A 290 15.16 3.54 -20.71
N ARG A 291 13.91 3.81 -20.33
CA ARG A 291 12.80 2.86 -20.49
C ARG A 291 12.29 2.78 -21.92
N LEU A 292 12.25 3.89 -22.64
CA LEU A 292 11.86 3.89 -24.06
C LEU A 292 12.85 3.09 -24.91
N GLU A 293 14.15 3.20 -24.64
CA GLU A 293 15.18 2.38 -25.31
C GLU A 293 14.97 0.86 -25.08
N GLU A 294 14.67 0.46 -23.84
CA GLU A 294 14.32 -0.94 -23.50
C GLU A 294 13.07 -1.39 -24.26
N ILE A 295 12.03 -0.56 -24.30
CA ILE A 295 10.73 -0.89 -24.90
C ILE A 295 10.78 -0.98 -26.43
N VAL A 296 11.63 -0.18 -27.07
CA VAL A 296 11.78 -0.17 -28.53
C VAL A 296 12.73 -1.28 -29.01
N SER A 297 13.63 -1.76 -28.15
CA SER A 297 14.60 -2.82 -28.49
C SER A 297 14.07 -4.24 -28.33
N VAL A 298 12.93 -4.43 -27.66
CA VAL A 298 12.22 -5.73 -27.57
C VAL A 298 11.35 -5.92 -28.82
N PRO A 299 11.61 -6.95 -29.67
CA PRO A 299 10.87 -7.18 -30.91
C PRO A 299 9.40 -7.53 -30.73
#